data_AF-A0A7K3WSM9-F1
#
_entry.id   AF-A0A7K3WSM9-F1
#
_cell.length_a   1.000
_cell.length_b   1.000
_cell.length_c   1.000
_cell.angle_alpha   90.00
_cell.angle_beta   90.00
_cell.angle_gamma   90.00
#
_symmetry.space_group_name_H-M   'P 1'
#
loop_
_entity.id
_entity.type
_entity.pdbx_description
1 polymer ?
#
loop_
_entity_poly.entity_id
_entity_poly.type
_entity_poly.pdbx_seq_one_letter_code
_entity_poly.pdbx_strand_id
1 'polypeptide(L)'
;MNPEQIQNIGFIAQGLFASRFIVQWVRSEKVGRVLTPVMFWQLSLVASFLLIIYSILAQDLPVLLGQAIGYYIYVRNLRLKRAWRVLPKYFRYFVVAFPFLAGLWLIFGGEYSLKGIWDHHDNMALLIWGTIGQLIFSSRFIYQWYYSEKVKRSVLPLGFWIISIVGAVFISTYAFYMDLYPIILGHVFGFFIYSRNIAIHFKYQKKLAALKNTNV
;
A
#
# COMPACT_ATOMS: atom_id res chain seq x y z
N MET A 1 8.12 -5.12 -24.78
CA MET A 1 7.07 -6.00 -24.21
C MET A 1 5.75 -5.51 -24.78
N ASN A 2 4.82 -6.39 -25.16
CA ASN A 2 3.56 -5.91 -25.73
C ASN A 2 2.69 -5.26 -24.63
N PRO A 3 1.87 -4.24 -24.95
CA PRO A 3 1.06 -3.51 -23.95
C PRO A 3 0.18 -4.43 -23.09
N GLU A 4 -0.40 -5.47 -23.67
CA GLU A 4 -1.23 -6.47 -22.96
C GLU A 4 -0.44 -7.21 -21.86
N GLN A 5 0.81 -7.57 -22.13
CA GLN A 5 1.66 -8.25 -21.16
C GLN A 5 1.99 -7.34 -19.97
N ILE A 6 2.17 -6.04 -20.21
CA ILE A 6 2.42 -5.05 -19.17
C ILE A 6 1.18 -4.94 -18.27
N GLN A 7 -0.01 -4.88 -18.87
CA GLN A 7 -1.27 -4.84 -18.12
C GLN A 7 -1.48 -6.09 -17.26
N ASN A 8 -1.14 -7.29 -17.77
CA ASN A 8 -1.24 -8.52 -17.00
C ASN A 8 -0.39 -8.52 -15.72
N ILE A 9 0.82 -7.95 -15.76
CA ILE A 9 1.64 -7.75 -14.55
C ILE A 9 0.91 -6.85 -13.56
N GLY A 10 0.33 -5.75 -14.04
CA GLY A 10 -0.47 -4.83 -13.23
C GLY A 10 -1.65 -5.52 -12.54
N PHE A 11 -2.44 -6.31 -13.27
CA PHE A 11 -3.57 -7.06 -12.71
C PHE A 11 -3.14 -8.07 -11.65
N ILE A 12 -2.09 -8.84 -11.90
CA ILE A 12 -1.56 -9.80 -10.91
C ILE A 12 -1.09 -9.07 -9.66
N ALA A 13 -0.37 -7.97 -9.82
CA ALA A 13 0.14 -7.17 -8.72
C ALA A 13 -1.01 -6.58 -7.87
N GLN A 14 -2.05 -6.05 -8.51
CA GLN A 14 -3.25 -5.54 -7.82
C GLN A 14 -4.03 -6.66 -7.13
N GLY A 15 -4.14 -7.85 -7.74
CA GLY A 15 -4.74 -9.02 -7.12
C GLY A 15 -4.03 -9.42 -5.82
N LEU A 16 -2.70 -9.43 -5.82
CA LEU A 16 -1.91 -9.65 -4.60
C LEU A 16 -2.14 -8.52 -3.58
N PHE A 17 -2.20 -7.27 -4.00
CA PHE A 17 -2.54 -6.13 -3.13
C PHE A 17 -3.93 -6.21 -2.53
N ALA A 18 -4.93 -6.74 -3.24
CA ALA A 18 -6.27 -6.96 -2.71
C ALA A 18 -6.28 -8.12 -1.71
N SER A 19 -5.58 -9.22 -2.03
CA SER A 19 -5.53 -10.42 -1.18
C SER A 19 -5.03 -10.13 0.24
N ARG A 20 -4.11 -9.17 0.42
CA ARG A 20 -3.63 -8.79 1.75
C ARG A 20 -4.76 -8.29 2.66
N PHE A 21 -5.72 -7.53 2.11
CA PHE A 21 -6.84 -6.98 2.85
C PHE A 21 -7.84 -8.08 3.19
N ILE A 22 -8.06 -9.04 2.29
CA ILE A 22 -8.87 -10.23 2.56
C ILE A 22 -8.27 -11.04 3.72
N VAL A 23 -6.97 -11.33 3.68
CA VAL A 23 -6.27 -12.05 4.75
C VAL A 23 -6.37 -11.28 6.08
N GLN A 24 -6.22 -9.96 6.05
CA GLN A 24 -6.35 -9.12 7.22
C GLN A 24 -7.78 -9.08 7.77
N TRP A 25 -8.78 -9.01 6.90
CA TRP A 25 -10.19 -9.04 7.25
C TRP A 25 -10.49 -10.32 8.02
N VAL A 26 -10.26 -11.48 7.39
CA VAL A 26 -10.60 -12.80 7.96
C VAL A 26 -9.95 -12.98 9.34
N ARG A 27 -8.68 -12.57 9.48
CA ARG A 27 -7.97 -12.67 10.77
C ARG A 27 -8.48 -11.69 11.82
N SER A 28 -8.93 -10.50 11.42
CA SER A 28 -9.43 -9.49 12.35
C SER A 28 -10.85 -9.80 12.85
N GLU A 29 -11.72 -10.39 12.03
CA GLU A 29 -13.05 -10.83 12.50
C GLU A 29 -12.93 -11.88 13.59
N LYS A 30 -12.09 -12.89 13.35
CA LYS A 30 -11.89 -14.00 14.31
C LYS A 30 -11.46 -13.54 15.70
N VAL A 31 -10.81 -12.38 15.81
CA VAL A 31 -10.29 -11.85 17.09
C VAL A 31 -11.07 -10.62 17.57
N GLY A 32 -11.98 -10.06 16.77
CA GLY A 32 -12.78 -8.88 17.11
C GLY A 32 -11.97 -7.59 17.30
N ARG A 33 -10.76 -7.52 16.72
CA ARG A 33 -9.89 -6.33 16.75
C ARG A 33 -9.10 -6.22 15.45
N VAL A 34 -8.75 -4.99 15.06
CA VAL A 34 -7.93 -4.74 13.87
C VAL A 34 -6.54 -5.32 14.09
N LEU A 35 -6.21 -6.38 13.34
CA LEU A 35 -4.91 -7.04 13.39
C LEU A 35 -4.12 -6.81 12.10
N THR A 36 -2.80 -6.93 12.23
CA THR A 36 -1.85 -6.98 11.11
C THR A 36 -1.20 -8.36 11.07
N PRO A 37 -1.71 -9.32 10.27
CA PRO A 37 -1.03 -10.60 10.13
C PRO A 37 0.31 -10.43 9.41
N VAL A 38 1.26 -11.35 9.62
CA VAL A 38 2.55 -11.34 8.90
C VAL A 38 2.34 -11.43 7.39
N MET A 39 1.39 -12.27 6.96
CA MET A 39 1.02 -12.45 5.55
C MET A 39 0.59 -11.14 4.87
N PHE A 40 0.00 -10.19 5.60
CA PHE A 40 -0.36 -8.88 5.03
C PHE A 40 0.89 -8.18 4.47
N TRP A 41 2.00 -8.22 5.21
CA TRP A 41 3.25 -7.57 4.82
C TRP A 41 4.03 -8.39 3.79
N GLN A 42 3.98 -9.72 3.86
CA GLN A 42 4.60 -10.59 2.85
C GLN A 42 3.95 -10.42 1.49
N LEU A 43 2.61 -10.46 1.42
CA LEU A 43 1.86 -10.20 0.20
C LEU A 43 2.13 -8.80 -0.34
N SER A 44 2.16 -7.79 0.55
CA SER A 44 2.49 -6.40 0.15
C SER A 44 3.89 -6.28 -0.45
N LEU A 45 4.88 -6.97 0.12
CA LEU A 45 6.26 -6.96 -0.37
C LEU A 45 6.37 -7.61 -1.75
N VAL A 46 5.73 -8.78 -1.93
CA VAL A 46 5.72 -9.47 -3.23
C VAL A 46 5.02 -8.62 -4.28
N ALA A 47 3.86 -8.07 -3.95
CA ALA A 47 3.08 -7.23 -4.86
C ALA A 47 3.82 -5.95 -5.24
N SER A 48 4.59 -5.35 -4.31
CA SER A 48 5.38 -4.15 -4.60
C SER A 48 6.50 -4.37 -5.61
N PHE A 49 7.08 -5.58 -5.69
CA PHE A 49 8.04 -5.90 -6.76
C PHE A 49 7.38 -5.77 -8.13
N LEU A 50 6.22 -6.43 -8.28
CA LEU A 50 5.49 -6.45 -9.54
C LEU A 50 4.99 -5.05 -9.90
N LEU A 51 4.51 -4.27 -8.92
CA LEU A 51 4.10 -2.89 -9.19
C LEU A 51 5.27 -1.98 -9.55
N ILE A 52 6.45 -2.12 -8.94
CA ILE A 52 7.61 -1.31 -9.35
C ILE A 52 8.02 -1.64 -10.78
N ILE A 53 8.04 -2.93 -11.16
CA ILE A 53 8.33 -3.35 -12.54
C ILE A 53 7.26 -2.79 -13.50
N TYR A 54 5.98 -2.99 -13.15
CA TYR A 54 4.86 -2.48 -13.93
C TYR A 54 4.94 -0.96 -14.11
N SER A 55 5.20 -0.21 -13.05
CA SER A 55 5.27 1.26 -13.10
C SER A 55 6.41 1.77 -13.97
N ILE A 56 7.56 1.07 -13.99
CA ILE A 56 8.65 1.43 -14.90
C ILE A 56 8.23 1.18 -16.36
N LEU A 57 7.64 0.01 -16.64
CA LEU A 57 7.20 -0.38 -17.98
C LEU A 57 6.02 0.46 -18.51
N ALA A 58 5.11 0.83 -17.63
CA ALA A 58 3.94 1.66 -17.93
C ALA A 58 4.25 3.17 -17.83
N GLN A 59 5.48 3.53 -17.49
CA GLN A 59 5.92 4.92 -17.31
C GLN A 59 5.03 5.72 -16.33
N ASP A 60 4.67 5.09 -15.20
CA ASP A 60 3.80 5.66 -14.15
C ASP A 60 4.64 6.06 -12.92
N LEU A 61 5.06 7.33 -12.90
CA LEU A 61 5.88 7.89 -11.81
C LEU A 61 5.17 7.89 -10.44
N PRO A 62 3.88 8.31 -10.33
CA PRO A 62 3.19 8.31 -9.03
C PRO A 62 3.13 6.94 -8.36
N VAL A 63 2.82 5.88 -9.12
CA VAL A 63 2.77 4.52 -8.54
C VAL A 63 4.16 4.05 -8.14
N LEU A 64 5.19 4.32 -8.94
CA LEU A 64 6.58 4.00 -8.62
C LEU A 64 7.02 4.60 -7.28
N LEU A 65 6.79 5.90 -7.07
CA LEU A 65 7.16 6.60 -5.83
C LEU A 65 6.42 6.06 -4.61
N GLY A 66 5.10 5.85 -4.74
CA GLY A 66 4.28 5.29 -3.67
C GLY A 66 4.75 3.88 -3.27
N GLN A 67 5.11 3.05 -4.26
CA GLN A 67 5.62 1.72 -4.00
C GLN A 67 7.04 1.70 -3.46
N ALA A 68 7.92 2.62 -3.84
CA ALA A 68 9.25 2.74 -3.25
C ALA A 68 9.17 2.99 -1.73
N ILE A 69 8.27 3.90 -1.29
CA ILE A 69 8.02 4.15 0.13
C ILE A 69 7.38 2.93 0.80
N GLY A 70 6.34 2.37 0.17
CA GLY A 70 5.62 1.20 0.68
C GLY A 70 6.55 0.00 0.88
N TYR A 71 7.39 -0.28 -0.10
CA TYR A 71 8.38 -1.35 -0.13
C TYR A 71 9.24 -1.36 1.13
N TYR A 72 9.85 -0.22 1.44
CA TYR A 72 10.67 -0.06 2.64
C TYR A 72 9.86 -0.32 3.92
N ILE A 73 8.64 0.21 3.99
CA ILE A 73 7.74 0.06 5.14
C ILE A 73 7.32 -1.41 5.31
N TYR A 74 7.13 -2.16 4.23
CA TYR A 74 6.80 -3.59 4.28
C TYR A 74 7.95 -4.40 4.87
N VAL A 75 9.18 -4.18 4.40
CA VAL A 75 10.39 -4.80 4.96
C VAL A 75 10.53 -4.45 6.44
N ARG A 76 10.33 -3.18 6.81
CA ARG A 76 10.46 -2.75 8.20
C ARG A 76 9.41 -3.39 9.11
N ASN A 77 8.16 -3.49 8.67
CA ASN A 77 7.10 -4.15 9.43
C ASN A 77 7.35 -5.66 9.59
N LEU A 78 7.94 -6.33 8.59
CA LEU A 78 8.39 -7.73 8.73
C LEU A 78 9.49 -7.88 9.78
N ARG A 79 10.40 -6.90 9.88
CA ARG A 79 11.43 -6.87 10.95
C ARG A 79 10.80 -6.65 12.33
N LEU A 80 9.85 -5.72 12.46
CA LEU A 80 9.11 -5.49 13.72
C LEU A 80 8.34 -6.74 14.18
N LYS A 81 7.83 -7.54 13.25
CA LYS A 81 7.17 -8.83 13.55
C LYS A 81 8.13 -10.01 13.71
N ARG A 82 9.45 -9.79 13.63
CA ARG A 82 10.49 -10.84 13.62
C ARG A 82 10.35 -11.87 12.49
N ALA A 83 9.50 -11.60 11.51
CA ALA A 83 9.23 -12.47 10.36
C ALA A 83 10.25 -12.29 9.23
N TRP A 84 11.03 -11.20 9.23
CA TRP A 84 12.09 -11.00 8.24
C TRP A 84 13.09 -12.16 8.20
N ARG A 85 13.52 -12.67 9.37
CA ARG A 85 14.49 -13.77 9.44
C ARG A 85 13.91 -15.13 9.06
N VAL A 86 12.59 -15.26 9.05
CA VAL A 86 11.87 -16.46 8.61
C VAL A 86 11.89 -16.56 7.09
N LEU A 87 12.04 -15.44 6.37
CA LEU A 87 12.16 -15.47 4.91
C LEU A 87 13.48 -16.13 4.47
N PRO A 88 13.46 -16.93 3.38
CA PRO A 88 14.64 -17.57 2.84
C PRO A 88 15.78 -16.56 2.57
N LYS A 89 17.03 -16.98 2.78
CA LYS A 89 18.21 -16.09 2.64
C LYS A 89 18.30 -15.48 1.24
N TYR A 90 18.12 -16.28 0.19
CA TYR A 90 18.14 -15.81 -1.20
C TYR A 90 17.08 -14.73 -1.46
N PHE A 91 15.87 -14.91 -0.93
CA PHE A 91 14.80 -13.94 -1.09
C PHE A 91 15.13 -12.62 -0.39
N ARG A 92 15.77 -12.67 0.79
CA ARG A 92 16.23 -11.45 1.47
C ARG A 92 17.31 -10.71 0.69
N TYR A 93 18.27 -11.42 0.11
CA TYR A 93 19.28 -10.79 -0.75
C TYR A 93 18.63 -10.14 -1.97
N PHE A 94 17.68 -10.82 -2.60
CA PHE A 94 16.88 -10.25 -3.68
C PHE A 94 16.14 -8.98 -3.25
N VAL A 95 15.44 -9.01 -2.11
CA VAL A 95 14.73 -7.83 -1.57
C VAL A 95 15.69 -6.65 -1.33
N VAL A 96 16.92 -6.90 -0.88
CA VAL A 96 17.90 -5.81 -0.68
C VAL A 96 18.49 -5.34 -2.01
N ALA A 97 18.74 -6.23 -2.96
CA ALA A 97 19.31 -5.90 -4.26
C ALA A 97 18.30 -5.18 -5.19
N PHE A 98 17.03 -5.53 -5.11
CA PHE A 98 16.00 -5.08 -6.04
C PHE A 98 15.87 -3.55 -6.18
N PRO A 99 15.87 -2.73 -5.10
CA PRO A 99 15.86 -1.27 -5.25
C PRO A 99 17.04 -0.72 -6.05
N PHE A 100 18.23 -1.33 -5.94
CA PHE A 100 19.39 -0.92 -6.72
C PHE A 100 19.24 -1.31 -8.19
N LEU A 101 18.73 -2.52 -8.46
CA LEU A 101 18.44 -2.96 -9.83
C LEU A 101 17.39 -2.06 -10.49
N ALA A 102 16.32 -1.73 -9.77
CA ALA A 102 15.30 -0.79 -10.24
C ALA A 102 15.89 0.62 -10.46
N GLY A 103 16.76 1.09 -9.56
CA GLY A 103 17.46 2.37 -9.72
C GLY A 103 18.37 2.42 -10.94
N LEU A 104 19.13 1.34 -11.20
CA LEU A 104 19.94 1.23 -12.41
C LEU A 104 19.08 1.26 -13.68
N TRP A 105 17.94 0.55 -13.67
CA TRP A 105 17.00 0.58 -14.80
C TRP A 105 16.43 1.98 -15.02
N LEU A 106 16.10 2.71 -13.95
CA LEU A 106 15.59 4.08 -14.01
C LEU A 106 16.62 5.11 -14.52
N ILE A 107 17.92 4.83 -14.41
CA ILE A 107 18.99 5.70 -14.89
C ILE A 107 19.36 5.36 -16.33
N PHE A 108 19.54 4.07 -16.63
CA PHE A 108 20.11 3.60 -17.90
C PHE A 108 19.07 3.02 -18.88
N GLY A 109 17.79 2.97 -18.50
CA GLY A 109 16.73 2.28 -19.23
C GLY A 109 16.21 2.96 -20.51
N GLY A 110 16.90 3.98 -21.03
CA GLY A 110 16.49 4.69 -22.24
C GLY A 110 15.10 5.31 -22.11
N GLU A 111 14.14 4.83 -22.89
CA GLU A 111 12.74 5.28 -22.88
C GLU A 111 12.04 5.04 -21.52
N TYR A 112 12.47 4.02 -20.77
CA TYR A 112 11.95 3.72 -19.42
C TYR A 112 12.72 4.42 -18.29
N SER A 113 13.61 5.36 -18.63
CA SER A 113 14.34 6.15 -17.64
C SER A 113 13.41 7.16 -16.94
N LEU A 114 13.83 7.68 -15.78
CA LEU A 114 13.08 8.72 -15.06
C LEU A 114 12.75 9.94 -15.94
N LYS A 115 13.65 10.28 -16.86
CA LYS A 115 13.45 11.40 -17.80
C LYS A 115 12.35 11.06 -18.81
N GLY A 116 12.39 9.88 -19.42
CA GLY A 116 11.36 9.44 -20.37
C GLY A 116 9.97 9.34 -19.74
N ILE A 117 9.90 8.95 -18.47
CA ILE A 117 8.65 8.90 -17.70
C ILE A 117 8.07 10.31 -17.47
N TRP A 118 8.93 11.29 -17.17
CA TRP A 118 8.52 12.65 -16.84
C TRP A 118 7.86 13.36 -18.04
N ASP A 119 8.40 13.17 -19.23
CA ASP A 119 7.99 13.90 -20.44
C ASP A 119 6.62 13.44 -21.03
N HIS A 120 5.97 12.45 -20.43
CA HIS A 120 4.76 11.79 -20.96
C HIS A 120 3.40 12.40 -20.52
N HIS A 121 3.36 13.53 -19.80
CA HIS A 121 2.13 13.99 -19.12
C HIS A 121 1.52 15.26 -19.72
N ASP A 122 0.31 15.16 -20.29
CA ASP A 122 -0.34 16.24 -21.07
C ASP A 122 -1.33 17.14 -20.30
N ASN A 123 -1.93 16.70 -19.18
CA ASN A 123 -2.92 17.50 -18.42
C ASN A 123 -2.47 17.80 -16.99
N MET A 124 -1.89 18.99 -16.81
CA MET A 124 -1.23 19.39 -15.57
C MET A 124 -2.19 19.53 -14.37
N ALA A 125 -3.39 20.08 -14.56
CA ALA A 125 -4.31 20.36 -13.45
C ALA A 125 -4.87 19.06 -12.84
N LEU A 126 -5.27 18.12 -13.70
CA LEU A 126 -5.79 16.83 -13.27
C LEU A 126 -4.68 15.96 -12.67
N LEU A 127 -3.47 16.03 -13.23
CA LEU A 127 -2.28 15.40 -12.67
C LEU A 127 -1.95 15.90 -11.26
N ILE A 128 -2.00 17.22 -11.02
CA ILE A 128 -1.79 17.80 -9.69
C ILE A 128 -2.83 17.27 -8.70
N TRP A 129 -4.11 17.21 -9.08
CA TRP A 129 -5.18 16.69 -8.24
C TRP A 129 -4.96 15.22 -7.86
N GLY A 130 -4.67 14.36 -8.85
CA GLY A 130 -4.34 12.96 -8.62
C GLY A 130 -3.10 12.78 -7.73
N THR A 131 -2.08 13.62 -7.92
CA THR A 131 -0.84 13.62 -7.12
C THR A 131 -1.12 13.98 -5.66
N ILE A 132 -1.93 15.00 -5.39
CA ILE A 132 -2.34 15.36 -4.02
C ILE A 132 -3.06 14.17 -3.36
N GLY A 133 -4.01 13.54 -4.06
CA GLY A 133 -4.70 12.35 -3.58
C GLY A 133 -3.75 11.21 -3.24
N GLN A 134 -2.78 10.95 -4.12
CA GLN A 134 -1.76 9.91 -3.94
C GLN A 134 -0.82 10.21 -2.77
N LEU A 135 -0.42 11.47 -2.58
CA LEU A 135 0.41 11.91 -1.45
C LEU A 135 -0.33 11.72 -0.12
N ILE A 136 -1.59 12.17 -0.04
CA ILE A 136 -2.45 11.96 1.14
C ILE A 136 -2.56 10.46 1.41
N PHE A 137 -2.92 9.67 0.40
CA PHE A 137 -3.10 8.23 0.56
C PHE A 137 -1.81 7.51 0.97
N SER A 138 -0.65 7.93 0.47
CA SER A 138 0.65 7.34 0.81
C SER A 138 1.13 7.73 2.21
N SER A 139 0.79 8.94 2.68
CA SER A 139 1.15 9.43 4.01
C SER A 139 0.66 8.52 5.14
N ARG A 140 -0.39 7.72 4.92
CA ARG A 140 -0.87 6.72 5.88
C ARG A 140 0.23 5.77 6.32
N PHE A 141 1.11 5.36 5.40
CA PHE A 141 2.18 4.42 5.71
C PHE A 141 3.26 5.08 6.55
N ILE A 142 3.56 6.36 6.29
CA ILE A 142 4.49 7.15 7.10
C ILE A 142 3.94 7.30 8.52
N TYR A 143 2.67 7.67 8.66
CA TYR A 143 1.98 7.76 9.95
C TYR A 143 2.01 6.43 10.72
N GLN A 144 1.70 5.34 10.03
CA GLN A 144 1.74 3.99 10.57
C GLN A 144 3.13 3.60 11.05
N TRP A 145 4.15 3.91 10.25
CA TRP A 145 5.53 3.59 10.57
C TRP A 145 5.96 4.33 11.82
N TYR A 146 5.75 5.65 11.88
CA TYR A 146 6.02 6.46 13.06
C TYR A 146 5.37 5.89 14.33
N TYR A 147 4.08 5.58 14.27
CA TYR A 147 3.36 5.02 15.42
C TYR A 147 3.91 3.65 15.82
N SER A 148 4.17 2.77 14.84
CA SER A 148 4.69 1.42 15.10
C SER A 148 6.11 1.42 15.67
N GLU A 149 6.93 2.40 15.29
CA GLU A 149 8.26 2.60 15.88
C GLU A 149 8.18 3.05 17.34
N LYS A 150 7.22 3.92 17.67
CA LYS A 150 7.00 4.35 19.06
C LYS A 150 6.59 3.18 19.95
N VAL A 151 5.66 2.32 19.48
CA VAL A 151 5.16 1.18 20.26
C VAL A 151 5.98 -0.11 20.07
N LYS A 152 7.03 -0.07 19.25
CA LYS A 152 7.91 -1.21 18.88
C LYS A 152 7.14 -2.47 18.42
N ARG A 153 5.97 -2.27 17.82
CA ARG A 153 5.08 -3.32 17.34
C ARG A 153 4.46 -2.87 16.03
N SER A 154 4.37 -3.78 15.05
CA SER A 154 3.68 -3.50 13.80
C SER A 154 2.17 -3.43 14.04
N VAL A 155 1.62 -2.22 14.02
CA VAL A 155 0.20 -1.92 14.23
C VAL A 155 -0.33 -1.03 13.12
N LEU A 156 -1.64 -1.10 12.84
CA LEU A 156 -2.33 -0.16 11.95
C LEU A 156 -3.20 0.75 12.84
N PRO A 157 -2.69 1.92 13.25
CA PRO A 157 -3.41 2.84 14.14
C PRO A 157 -4.67 3.41 13.47
N LEU A 158 -5.58 3.98 14.25
CA LEU A 158 -6.82 4.60 13.74
C LEU A 158 -6.54 5.61 12.61
N GLY A 159 -5.53 6.46 12.78
CA GLY A 159 -5.16 7.46 11.77
C GLY A 159 -4.77 6.86 10.42
N PHE A 160 -4.21 5.64 10.36
CA PHE A 160 -3.96 4.96 9.08
C PHE A 160 -5.25 4.76 8.28
N TRP A 161 -6.34 4.37 8.95
CA TRP A 161 -7.62 4.10 8.31
C TRP A 161 -8.35 5.39 7.92
N ILE A 162 -8.30 6.41 8.76
CA ILE A 162 -8.88 7.73 8.46
C ILE A 162 -8.19 8.36 7.24
N ILE A 163 -6.85 8.40 7.24
CA ILE A 163 -6.08 8.91 6.09
C ILE A 163 -6.40 8.10 4.83
N SER A 164 -6.59 6.78 4.96
CA SER A 164 -6.96 5.92 3.83
C SER A 164 -8.33 6.26 3.23
N ILE A 165 -9.32 6.63 4.05
CA ILE A 165 -10.63 7.09 3.57
C ILE A 165 -10.47 8.41 2.81
N VAL A 166 -9.80 9.40 3.41
CA VAL A 166 -9.61 10.71 2.80
C VAL A 166 -8.88 10.57 1.47
N GLY A 167 -7.75 9.86 1.44
CA GLY A 167 -6.99 9.62 0.22
C GLY A 167 -7.79 8.84 -0.82
N ALA A 168 -8.62 7.87 -0.41
CA ALA A 168 -9.47 7.13 -1.34
C ALA A 168 -10.53 8.01 -2.00
N VAL A 169 -11.11 8.96 -1.29
CA VAL A 169 -12.05 9.94 -1.87
C VAL A 169 -11.35 10.79 -2.94
N PHE A 170 -10.17 11.35 -2.64
CA PHE A 170 -9.42 12.16 -3.59
C PHE A 170 -9.00 11.37 -4.84
N ILE A 171 -8.52 10.13 -4.66
CA ILE A 171 -8.12 9.30 -5.80
C ILE A 171 -9.33 8.86 -6.62
N SER A 172 -10.47 8.59 -5.98
CA SER A 172 -11.70 8.20 -6.68
C SER A 172 -12.28 9.35 -7.52
N THR A 173 -12.20 10.60 -7.03
CA THR A 173 -12.66 11.76 -7.81
C THR A 173 -11.75 11.99 -9.02
N TYR A 174 -10.43 11.94 -8.84
CA TYR A 174 -9.47 11.95 -9.94
C TYR A 174 -9.77 10.86 -10.98
N ALA A 175 -9.94 9.61 -10.50
CA ALA A 175 -10.16 8.45 -11.35
C ALA A 175 -11.49 8.52 -12.13
N PHE A 176 -12.52 9.14 -11.55
CA PHE A 176 -13.80 9.36 -12.22
C PHE A 176 -13.65 10.30 -13.43
N TYR A 177 -12.96 11.43 -13.28
CA TYR A 177 -12.72 12.36 -14.39
C TYR A 177 -11.80 11.82 -15.48
N MET A 178 -11.03 10.78 -15.18
CA MET A 178 -10.11 10.11 -16.10
C MET A 178 -10.69 8.80 -16.66
N ASP A 179 -11.96 8.46 -16.36
CA ASP A 179 -12.59 7.18 -16.74
C ASP A 179 -11.78 5.93 -16.31
N LEU A 180 -11.07 6.01 -15.18
CA LEU A 180 -10.22 4.95 -14.64
C LEU A 180 -11.02 4.01 -13.73
N TYR A 181 -12.02 3.32 -14.31
CA TYR A 181 -12.95 2.44 -13.59
C TYR A 181 -12.28 1.40 -12.66
N PRO A 182 -11.15 0.75 -13.02
CA PRO A 182 -10.49 -0.20 -12.12
C PRO A 182 -9.97 0.44 -10.82
N ILE A 183 -9.50 1.69 -10.88
CA ILE A 183 -9.04 2.44 -9.71
C ILE A 183 -10.22 2.74 -8.79
N ILE A 184 -11.34 3.17 -9.36
CA ILE A 184 -12.58 3.44 -8.61
C ILE A 184 -13.03 2.19 -7.86
N LEU A 185 -13.11 1.03 -8.53
CA LEU A 185 -13.49 -0.24 -7.90
C LEU A 185 -12.56 -0.62 -6.74
N GLY A 186 -11.25 -0.50 -6.93
CA GLY A 186 -10.27 -0.74 -5.87
C GLY A 186 -10.45 0.19 -4.66
N HIS A 187 -10.76 1.46 -4.90
CA HIS A 187 -10.99 2.44 -3.84
C HIS A 187 -12.34 2.30 -3.15
N VAL A 188 -13.40 1.87 -3.85
CA VAL A 188 -14.69 1.51 -3.25
C VAL A 188 -14.52 0.32 -2.31
N PHE A 189 -13.85 -0.74 -2.78
CA PHE A 189 -13.51 -1.88 -1.92
C PHE A 189 -12.66 -1.46 -0.72
N GLY A 190 -11.63 -0.63 -0.96
CA GLY A 190 -10.80 -0.07 0.09
C GLY A 190 -11.61 0.71 1.12
N PHE A 191 -12.50 1.60 0.68
CA PHE A 191 -13.36 2.41 1.54
C PHE A 191 -14.19 1.54 2.50
N PHE A 192 -14.77 0.45 1.99
CA PHE A 192 -15.48 -0.52 2.81
C PHE A 192 -14.57 -1.10 3.91
N ILE A 193 -13.36 -1.56 3.54
CA ILE A 193 -12.39 -2.14 4.49
C ILE A 193 -11.97 -1.11 5.55
N TYR A 194 -11.71 0.13 5.14
CA TYR A 194 -11.25 1.19 6.02
C TYR A 194 -12.34 1.58 7.02
N SER A 195 -13.56 1.81 6.55
CA SER A 195 -14.73 2.13 7.38
C SER A 195 -15.03 1.03 8.39
N ARG A 196 -14.99 -0.24 7.95
CA ARG A 196 -15.16 -1.40 8.83
C ARG A 196 -14.07 -1.45 9.92
N ASN A 197 -12.82 -1.20 9.57
CA ASN A 197 -11.71 -1.20 10.55
C ASN A 197 -11.82 -0.07 11.58
N ILE A 198 -12.34 1.10 11.17
CA ILE A 198 -12.67 2.20 12.10
C ILE A 198 -13.78 1.77 13.07
N ALA A 199 -14.86 1.17 12.56
CA ALA A 199 -15.97 0.70 13.39
C ALA A 199 -15.52 -0.35 14.44
N ILE A 200 -14.68 -1.31 14.02
CA ILE A 200 -14.09 -2.30 14.95
C ILE A 200 -13.23 -1.63 16.02
N HIS A 201 -12.46 -0.61 15.65
CA HIS A 201 -11.64 0.13 16.61
C HIS A 201 -12.50 0.72 17.74
N PHE A 202 -13.58 1.44 17.41
CA PHE A 202 -14.46 2.04 18.41
C PHE A 202 -15.22 0.99 19.23
N LYS A 203 -15.71 -0.09 18.60
CA LYS A 203 -16.36 -1.21 19.30
C LYS A 203 -15.41 -1.85 20.33
N TYR A 204 -14.15 -2.04 19.97
CA TYR A 204 -13.13 -2.60 20.86
C TYR A 204 -12.83 -1.66 22.04
N GLN A 205 -12.69 -0.35 21.80
CA GLN A 205 -12.48 0.64 22.87
C GLN A 205 -13.66 0.69 23.86
N LYS A 206 -14.90 0.67 23.35
CA LYS A 206 -16.10 0.64 24.21
C LYS A 206 -16.13 -0.63 25.09
N LYS A 207 -15.78 -1.78 24.52
CA LYS A 207 -15.68 -3.05 25.27
C LYS A 207 -14.61 -2.96 26.37
N LEU A 208 -13.44 -2.39 26.09
CA LEU A 208 -12.38 -2.19 27.09
C LEU A 208 -12.80 -1.25 28.21
N ALA A 209 -13.51 -0.16 27.91
CA ALA A 209 -14.01 0.77 28.91
C ALA A 209 -15.05 0.10 29.83
N ALA A 210 -15.98 -0.67 29.27
CA ALA A 210 -16.97 -1.41 30.06
C ALA A 210 -16.32 -2.41 31.02
N LEU A 211 -15.30 -3.14 30.57
CA LEU A 211 -14.55 -4.09 31.41
C LEU A 211 -13.77 -3.43 32.55
N LYS A 212 -13.31 -2.19 32.36
CA LYS A 212 -12.66 -1.43 33.44
C LYS A 212 -13.67 -1.00 34.51
N ASN A 213 -14.87 -0.61 34.09
CA ASN A 213 -15.92 -0.15 35.01
C ASN A 213 -16.57 -1.28 35.82
N THR A 214 -16.46 -2.54 35.39
CA THR A 214 -16.96 -3.71 36.13
C THR A 214 -15.93 -4.33 37.09
N ASN A 215 -14.67 -3.91 37.01
CA ASN A 215 -13.57 -4.39 37.86
C ASN A 215 -13.12 -3.35 38.90
N VAL A 216 -13.92 -2.29 39.08
CA VAL A 216 -13.83 -1.26 40.14
C VAL A 216 -15.10 -1.38 40.97
#